data_AF-A0A2J8QWT4-F1
#
_entry.id   AF-A0A2J8QWT4-F1
#
_cell.length_a   1.000
_cell.length_b   1.000
_cell.length_c   1.000
_cell.angle_alpha   90.00
_cell.angle_beta   90.00
_cell.angle_gamma   90.00
#
_symmetry.space_group_name_H-M   'P 1'
#
loop_
_entity.id
_entity.type
_entity.pdbx_description
1 polymer ?
#
loop_
_entity_poly.entity_id
_entity_poly.type
_entity_poly.pdbx_seq_one_letter_code
_entity_poly.pdbx_strand_id
1 'polypeptide(L)'
;MAEAALEAARSELREFPAAARELCVPLAVPYLDKPPTPLHFCRDWVCPNRPCIIRNTLQHWPALQKWSLLYFRATVGSTEVSVAVTPDGYADAVRGDRFMMPAERCLPLSFVLDVLEGRAQHPGVLYVQKQCSNLPTELPQLLPDLESHVPWASEALGKMPDAVNFWLGEAAAVTSLHKDHYENLYCVVSGEKHFLFHPPSDRPFIPYELYTPATYQPTEEGTFKVVDEEAMEKVSVLFLGSREGEGQKPDSEEQAQKIWGGGTLL
;
A
#
# COMPACT_ATOMS: atom_id res chain seq x y z
N MET A 1 11.76 -1.19 43.58
CA MET A 1 12.16 -2.37 42.79
C MET A 1 11.35 -2.51 41.50
N ALA A 2 10.02 -2.47 41.54
CA ALA A 2 9.19 -2.58 40.33
C ALA A 2 9.45 -1.46 39.30
N GLU A 3 9.57 -0.21 39.74
CA GLU A 3 9.85 0.93 38.86
C GLU A 3 11.22 0.83 38.17
N ALA A 4 12.25 0.42 38.92
CA ALA A 4 13.59 0.19 38.36
C ALA A 4 13.59 -0.95 37.33
N ALA A 5 12.84 -2.03 37.58
CA ALA A 5 12.69 -3.13 36.61
C ALA A 5 11.94 -2.69 35.35
N LEU A 6 10.90 -1.86 35.50
CA LEU A 6 10.15 -1.29 34.38
C LEU A 6 11.04 -0.37 33.52
N GLU A 7 11.87 0.47 34.15
CA GLU A 7 12.75 1.36 33.40
C GLU A 7 13.88 0.59 32.70
N ALA A 8 14.41 -0.47 33.32
CA ALA A 8 15.35 -1.37 32.65
C ALA A 8 14.70 -2.00 31.40
N ALA A 9 13.48 -2.53 31.50
CA ALA A 9 12.76 -3.07 30.36
C ALA A 9 12.50 -2.03 29.25
N ARG A 10 12.22 -0.78 29.62
CA ARG A 10 12.09 0.33 28.65
C ARG A 10 13.41 0.64 27.97
N SER A 11 14.55 0.60 28.67
CA SER A 11 15.87 0.81 28.06
C SER A 11 16.13 -0.22 26.97
N GLU A 12 15.94 -1.51 27.27
CA GLU A 12 16.12 -2.60 26.32
C GLU A 12 15.22 -2.42 25.07
N LEU A 13 13.96 -2.03 25.26
CA LEU A 13 13.03 -1.77 24.15
C LEU A 13 13.41 -0.55 23.31
N ARG A 14 14.07 0.47 23.89
CA ARG A 14 14.55 1.64 23.14
C ARG A 14 15.85 1.34 22.40
N GLU A 15 16.70 0.48 22.93
CA GLU A 15 17.98 0.13 22.31
C GLU A 15 17.82 -0.94 21.22
N PHE A 16 16.85 -1.84 21.37
CA PHE A 16 16.60 -2.96 20.44
C PHE A 16 16.45 -2.55 18.96
N PRO A 17 15.68 -1.50 18.57
CA PRO A 17 15.55 -1.11 17.18
C PRO A 17 16.87 -0.68 16.51
N ALA A 18 17.80 -0.10 17.29
CA ALA A 18 19.14 0.24 16.81
C ALA A 18 20.01 -1.02 16.66
N ALA A 19 20.03 -1.88 17.68
CA ALA A 19 20.77 -3.14 17.59
C ALA A 19 20.29 -4.03 16.43
N ALA A 20 18.96 -4.11 16.24
CA ALA A 20 18.36 -4.89 15.16
C ALA A 20 18.69 -4.32 13.78
N ARG A 21 18.62 -3.01 13.57
CA ARG A 21 18.94 -2.42 12.25
C ARG A 21 20.40 -2.59 11.89
N GLU A 22 21.31 -2.41 12.85
CA GLU A 22 22.76 -2.52 12.64
C GLU A 22 23.18 -3.93 12.19
N LEU A 23 22.52 -4.96 12.71
CA LEU A 23 22.78 -6.35 12.33
C LEU A 23 21.99 -6.80 11.10
N CYS A 24 20.72 -6.39 11.02
CA CYS A 24 19.74 -7.06 10.17
C CYS A 24 19.20 -6.21 9.02
N VAL A 25 19.27 -4.88 9.04
CA VAL A 25 18.54 -4.04 8.08
C VAL A 25 19.52 -3.17 7.28
N PRO A 26 19.58 -3.29 5.95
CA PRO A 26 20.47 -2.45 5.15
C PRO A 26 20.02 -0.98 5.17
N LEU A 27 20.98 -0.06 5.05
CA LEU A 27 20.71 1.39 5.03
C LEU A 27 19.96 1.86 3.77
N ALA A 28 20.01 1.07 2.69
CA ALA A 28 19.29 1.32 1.46
C ALA A 28 18.71 0.00 0.94
N VAL A 29 17.57 0.08 0.23
CA VAL A 29 16.95 -1.10 -0.39
C VAL A 29 17.86 -1.59 -1.53
N PRO A 30 18.44 -2.79 -1.44
CA PRO A 30 19.35 -3.31 -2.44
C PRO A 30 18.62 -3.74 -3.72
N TYR A 31 19.33 -3.66 -4.84
CA TYR A 31 18.84 -4.09 -6.14
C TYR A 31 19.45 -5.44 -6.54
N LEU A 32 18.63 -6.29 -7.15
CA LEU A 32 19.07 -7.48 -7.90
C LEU A 32 18.90 -7.19 -9.39
N ASP A 33 19.90 -7.50 -10.20
CA ASP A 33 19.82 -7.27 -11.65
C ASP A 33 18.92 -8.26 -12.39
N LYS A 34 18.54 -9.37 -11.76
CA LYS A 34 17.71 -10.43 -12.34
C LYS A 34 16.96 -11.22 -11.25
N PRO A 35 15.94 -12.00 -11.61
CA PRO A 35 15.24 -12.89 -10.68
C PRO A 35 16.19 -13.81 -9.92
N PRO A 36 16.07 -13.92 -8.58
CA PRO A 36 16.82 -14.88 -7.79
C PRO A 36 16.33 -16.31 -8.03
N THR A 37 17.15 -17.29 -7.66
CA THR A 37 16.64 -18.66 -7.51
C THR A 37 15.73 -18.73 -6.27
N PRO A 38 14.77 -19.67 -6.22
CA PRO A 38 13.89 -19.83 -5.05
C PRO A 38 14.65 -19.95 -3.72
N LEU A 39 15.73 -20.73 -3.70
CA LEU A 39 16.59 -20.90 -2.52
C LEU A 39 17.25 -19.59 -2.09
N HIS A 40 17.82 -18.83 -3.03
CA HIS A 40 18.42 -17.52 -2.72
C HIS A 40 17.37 -16.51 -2.27
N PHE A 41 16.19 -16.54 -2.87
CA PHE A 41 15.10 -15.66 -2.45
C PHE A 41 14.72 -15.90 -0.98
N CYS A 42 14.51 -17.17 -0.61
CA CYS A 42 14.19 -17.53 0.76
C CYS A 42 15.32 -17.21 1.75
N ARG A 43 16.56 -17.58 1.42
CA ARG A 43 17.70 -17.40 2.32
C ARG A 43 18.07 -15.94 2.53
N ASP A 44 18.08 -15.14 1.46
CA ASP A 44 18.70 -13.82 1.49
C ASP A 44 17.70 -12.68 1.75
N TRP A 45 16.40 -12.92 1.53
CA TRP A 45 15.35 -11.88 1.62
C TRP A 45 14.19 -12.26 2.51
N VAL A 46 13.53 -13.39 2.27
CA VAL A 46 12.31 -13.78 3.01
C VAL A 46 12.64 -14.10 4.47
N CYS A 47 13.53 -15.08 4.71
CA CYS A 47 13.92 -15.51 6.06
C CYS A 47 14.50 -14.37 6.92
N PRO A 48 15.43 -13.54 6.41
CA PRO A 48 15.95 -12.41 7.19
C PRO A 48 15.01 -11.19 7.23
N ASN A 49 13.83 -11.24 6.58
CA ASN A 49 12.85 -10.15 6.55
C ASN A 49 13.48 -8.85 6.01
N ARG A 50 13.94 -8.89 4.75
CA ARG A 50 14.63 -7.77 4.09
C ARG A 50 13.97 -7.41 2.76
N PRO A 51 13.71 -6.12 2.50
CA PRO A 51 13.23 -5.69 1.20
C PRO A 51 14.35 -5.73 0.15
N CYS A 52 13.98 -5.92 -1.12
CA CYS A 52 14.85 -5.72 -2.26
C CYS A 52 14.04 -5.28 -3.49
N ILE A 53 14.72 -4.71 -4.48
CA ILE A 53 14.15 -4.43 -5.81
C ILE A 53 14.75 -5.38 -6.82
N ILE A 54 13.91 -6.16 -7.50
CA ILE A 54 14.35 -7.15 -8.48
C ILE A 54 14.12 -6.59 -9.88
N ARG A 55 15.20 -6.24 -10.56
CA ARG A 55 15.17 -5.81 -11.96
C ARG A 55 15.02 -7.01 -12.87
N ASN A 56 14.63 -6.72 -14.09
CA ASN A 56 14.55 -7.68 -15.17
C ASN A 56 13.73 -8.95 -14.88
N THR A 57 12.63 -8.78 -14.14
CA THR A 57 11.71 -9.87 -13.79
C THR A 57 10.37 -9.82 -14.51
N LEU A 58 10.07 -8.75 -15.26
CA LEU A 58 8.74 -8.51 -15.84
C LEU A 58 8.76 -8.47 -17.38
N GLN A 59 9.92 -8.58 -18.05
CA GLN A 59 10.05 -8.42 -19.50
C GLN A 59 9.16 -9.32 -20.34
N HIS A 60 8.84 -10.50 -19.82
CA HIS A 60 7.98 -11.46 -20.50
C HIS A 60 6.50 -11.13 -20.41
N TRP A 61 6.09 -10.18 -19.55
CA TRP A 61 4.71 -9.72 -19.47
C TRP A 61 4.38 -8.78 -20.64
N PRO A 62 3.39 -9.12 -21.49
CA PRO A 62 2.90 -8.22 -22.52
C PRO A 62 2.49 -6.84 -21.98
N ALA A 63 2.06 -6.77 -20.72
CA ALA A 63 1.69 -5.55 -20.03
C ALA A 63 2.74 -4.42 -20.15
N LEU A 64 4.04 -4.73 -20.03
CA LEU A 64 5.10 -3.71 -20.13
C LEU A 64 5.15 -2.96 -21.47
N GLN A 65 4.64 -3.58 -22.53
CA GLN A 65 4.62 -2.97 -23.88
C GLN A 65 3.22 -2.48 -24.26
N LYS A 66 2.17 -3.10 -23.71
CA LYS A 66 0.77 -2.83 -24.09
C LYS A 66 0.10 -1.81 -23.18
N TRP A 67 0.34 -1.87 -21.88
CA TRP A 67 -0.45 -1.13 -20.90
C TRP A 67 -0.15 0.36 -20.97
N SER A 68 -1.18 1.10 -21.36
CA SER A 68 -1.25 2.55 -21.42
C SER A 68 -2.69 2.95 -21.13
N LEU A 69 -2.94 4.22 -20.78
CA LEU A 69 -4.31 4.70 -20.54
C LEU A 69 -5.20 4.49 -21.78
N LEU A 70 -4.64 4.65 -22.99
CA LEU A 70 -5.33 4.36 -24.25
C LEU A 70 -5.69 2.88 -24.40
N TYR A 71 -4.75 1.98 -24.08
CA TYR A 71 -5.01 0.54 -24.10
C TYR A 71 -6.09 0.13 -23.11
N PHE A 72 -6.03 0.63 -21.86
CA PHE A 72 -7.06 0.36 -20.87
C PHE A 72 -8.42 0.86 -21.33
N ARG A 73 -8.49 2.08 -21.89
CA ARG A 73 -9.73 2.64 -22.44
C ARG A 73 -10.33 1.75 -23.53
N ALA A 74 -9.50 1.22 -24.43
CA ALA A 74 -9.94 0.36 -25.53
C ALA A 74 -10.33 -1.06 -25.07
N THR A 75 -9.62 -1.63 -24.09
CA THR A 75 -9.79 -3.03 -23.67
C THR A 75 -10.83 -3.20 -22.56
N VAL A 76 -10.82 -2.32 -21.56
CA VAL A 76 -11.62 -2.44 -20.33
C VAL A 76 -12.27 -1.10 -19.92
N GLY A 77 -12.34 -0.12 -20.81
CA GLY A 77 -12.86 1.21 -20.47
C GLY A 77 -14.33 1.21 -20.01
N SER A 78 -15.16 0.32 -20.54
CA SER A 78 -16.57 0.19 -20.11
C SER A 78 -16.76 -0.71 -18.88
N THR A 79 -15.71 -1.38 -18.42
CA THR A 79 -15.78 -2.26 -17.25
C THR A 79 -15.92 -1.42 -15.98
N GLU A 80 -16.92 -1.74 -15.16
CA GLU A 80 -17.07 -1.10 -13.86
C GLU A 80 -16.10 -1.70 -12.84
N VAL A 81 -15.43 -0.84 -12.09
CA VAL A 81 -14.43 -1.21 -11.08
C VAL A 81 -14.74 -0.52 -9.76
N SER A 82 -14.29 -1.13 -8.66
CA SER A 82 -14.37 -0.53 -7.33
C SER A 82 -13.31 0.57 -7.20
N VAL A 83 -13.75 1.81 -7.00
CA VAL A 83 -12.91 3.00 -6.86
C VAL A 83 -13.05 3.56 -5.45
N ALA A 84 -11.93 3.73 -4.77
CA ALA A 84 -11.85 4.49 -3.53
C ALA A 84 -11.85 5.99 -3.86
N VAL A 85 -12.70 6.73 -3.16
CA VAL A 85 -12.84 8.17 -3.31
C VAL A 85 -12.60 8.84 -1.96
N THR A 86 -11.68 9.79 -1.94
CA THR A 86 -11.34 10.56 -0.73
C THR A 86 -11.29 12.05 -1.04
N PRO A 87 -11.56 12.94 -0.07
CA PRO A 87 -11.48 14.38 -0.31
C PRO A 87 -10.05 14.87 -0.55
N ASP A 88 -9.05 14.22 0.05
CA ASP A 88 -7.67 14.71 0.16
C ASP A 88 -6.62 13.70 -0.35
N GLY A 89 -7.03 12.52 -0.81
CA GLY A 89 -6.14 11.48 -1.32
C GLY A 89 -5.74 10.42 -0.29
N TYR A 90 -6.12 10.56 0.99
CA TYR A 90 -5.69 9.65 2.04
C TYR A 90 -6.80 8.70 2.45
N ALA A 91 -6.78 7.51 1.85
CA ALA A 91 -7.63 6.40 2.28
C ALA A 91 -7.01 5.70 3.51
N ASP A 92 -7.86 5.14 4.36
CA ASP A 92 -7.47 4.34 5.52
C ASP A 92 -6.45 5.08 6.41
N ALA A 93 -6.78 6.32 6.76
CA ALA A 93 -5.88 7.24 7.44
C ALA A 93 -6.55 7.87 8.66
N VAL A 94 -5.76 8.22 9.67
CA VAL A 94 -6.26 8.99 10.81
C VAL A 94 -6.52 10.44 10.36
N ARG A 95 -7.70 10.95 10.69
CA ARG A 95 -8.11 12.35 10.50
C ARG A 95 -8.84 12.83 11.75
N GLY A 96 -8.26 13.79 12.44
CA GLY A 96 -8.75 14.22 13.75
C GLY A 96 -8.75 13.05 14.74
N ASP A 97 -9.92 12.71 15.27
CA ASP A 97 -10.14 11.64 16.24
C ASP A 97 -10.80 10.38 15.63
N ARG A 98 -10.70 10.23 14.30
CA ARG A 98 -11.28 9.09 13.54
C ARG A 98 -10.25 8.40 12.66
N PHE A 99 -10.48 7.12 12.43
CA PHE A 99 -9.86 6.37 11.35
C PHE A 99 -10.79 6.41 10.15
N MET A 100 -10.37 7.11 9.09
CA MET A 100 -11.19 7.40 7.92
C MET A 100 -10.96 6.37 6.81
N MET A 101 -12.00 5.59 6.53
CA MET A 101 -12.09 4.72 5.36
C MET A 101 -12.60 5.51 4.15
N PRO A 102 -12.15 5.15 2.93
CA PRO A 102 -12.58 5.84 1.71
C PRO A 102 -14.06 5.61 1.42
N ALA A 103 -14.66 6.50 0.64
CA ALA A 103 -15.94 6.19 0.03
C ALA A 103 -15.73 5.21 -1.14
N GLU A 104 -16.49 4.11 -1.17
CA GLU A 104 -16.45 3.19 -2.30
C GLU A 104 -17.50 3.57 -3.35
N ARG A 105 -17.08 3.57 -4.62
CA ARG A 105 -17.93 3.79 -5.79
C ARG A 105 -17.62 2.76 -6.87
N CYS A 106 -18.66 2.25 -7.52
CA CYS A 106 -18.53 1.46 -8.73
C CYS A 106 -18.56 2.43 -9.92
N LEU A 107 -17.45 2.56 -10.66
CA LEU A 107 -17.32 3.49 -11.77
C LEU A 107 -16.76 2.79 -13.00
N PRO A 108 -17.18 3.16 -14.22
CA PRO A 108 -16.52 2.66 -15.43
C PRO A 108 -15.07 3.13 -15.46
N LEU A 109 -14.13 2.24 -15.79
CA LEU A 109 -12.70 2.58 -15.80
C LEU A 109 -12.39 3.77 -16.72
N SER A 110 -13.11 3.90 -17.84
CA SER A 110 -13.00 5.04 -18.76
C SER A 110 -13.21 6.39 -18.08
N PHE A 111 -14.11 6.48 -17.10
CA PHE A 111 -14.33 7.71 -16.34
C PHE A 111 -13.15 8.01 -15.41
N VAL A 112 -12.59 6.99 -14.74
CA VAL A 112 -11.36 7.14 -13.94
C VAL A 112 -10.22 7.64 -14.83
N LEU A 113 -10.08 7.08 -16.03
CA LEU A 113 -9.09 7.52 -17.02
C LEU A 113 -9.34 8.96 -17.50
N ASP A 114 -10.60 9.38 -17.67
CA ASP A 114 -10.94 10.76 -18.02
C ASP A 114 -10.51 11.75 -16.92
N VAL A 115 -10.66 11.39 -15.65
CA VAL A 115 -10.18 12.21 -14.52
C VAL A 115 -8.65 12.28 -14.51
N LEU A 116 -7.96 11.13 -14.65
CA LEU A 116 -6.49 11.07 -14.70
C LEU A 116 -5.88 11.86 -15.87
N GLU A 117 -6.56 11.88 -17.02
CA GLU A 117 -6.14 12.64 -18.20
C GLU A 117 -6.60 14.11 -18.18
N GLY A 118 -7.29 14.56 -17.12
CA GLY A 118 -7.82 15.92 -16.99
C GLY A 118 -8.98 16.25 -17.95
N ARG A 119 -9.63 15.24 -18.53
CA ARG A 119 -10.78 15.37 -19.44
C ARG A 119 -12.11 15.49 -18.69
N ALA A 120 -12.15 14.98 -17.46
CA ALA A 120 -13.26 15.12 -16.54
C ALA A 120 -12.76 15.66 -15.19
N GLN A 121 -13.67 16.28 -14.43
CA GLN A 121 -13.42 16.73 -13.06
C GLN A 121 -14.20 15.84 -12.10
N HIS A 122 -13.61 15.57 -10.94
CA HIS A 122 -14.26 14.84 -9.86
C HIS A 122 -13.96 15.53 -8.52
N PRO A 123 -14.92 15.66 -7.59
CA PRO A 123 -14.76 16.45 -6.36
C PRO A 123 -13.75 15.89 -5.35
N GLY A 124 -13.30 14.65 -5.52
CA GLY A 124 -12.28 14.03 -4.68
C GLY A 124 -11.31 13.19 -5.50
N VAL A 125 -10.28 12.72 -4.83
CA VAL A 125 -9.18 11.93 -5.38
C VAL A 125 -9.60 10.48 -5.57
N LEU A 126 -9.38 9.95 -6.77
CA LEU A 126 -9.74 8.61 -7.20
C LEU A 126 -8.56 7.65 -7.13
N TYR A 127 -8.80 6.47 -6.57
CA TYR A 127 -7.83 5.38 -6.57
C TYR A 127 -8.51 4.01 -6.73
N VAL A 128 -8.19 3.28 -7.80
CA VAL A 128 -8.48 1.85 -7.93
C VAL A 128 -7.47 1.10 -7.08
N GLN A 129 -7.89 0.71 -5.87
CA GLN A 129 -7.00 0.15 -4.84
C GLN A 129 -7.54 -1.06 -4.08
N LYS A 130 -8.65 -1.65 -4.53
CA LYS A 130 -9.30 -2.73 -3.78
C LYS A 130 -8.39 -3.97 -3.68
N GLN A 131 -7.97 -4.30 -2.46
CA GLN A 131 -6.98 -5.36 -2.20
C GLN A 131 -7.60 -6.74 -1.96
N CYS A 132 -8.63 -7.11 -2.73
CA CYS A 132 -9.34 -8.38 -2.59
C CYS A 132 -9.23 -9.23 -3.86
N SER A 133 -8.05 -9.26 -4.47
CA SER A 133 -7.83 -9.91 -5.77
C SER A 133 -8.65 -9.26 -6.89
N ASN A 134 -8.70 -7.92 -6.91
CA ASN A 134 -9.54 -7.16 -7.84
C ASN A 134 -9.16 -7.37 -9.31
N LEU A 135 -7.91 -7.71 -9.63
CA LEU A 135 -7.49 -7.95 -11.02
C LEU A 135 -8.26 -9.13 -11.64
N PRO A 136 -8.20 -10.36 -11.11
CA PRO A 136 -8.95 -11.48 -11.69
C PRO A 136 -10.47 -11.35 -11.54
N THR A 137 -10.97 -10.63 -10.52
CA THR A 137 -12.43 -10.55 -10.28
C THR A 137 -13.11 -9.43 -11.06
N GLU A 138 -12.48 -8.26 -11.18
CA GLU A 138 -13.07 -7.07 -11.82
C GLU A 138 -12.49 -6.82 -13.23
N LEU A 139 -11.25 -7.23 -13.50
CA LEU A 139 -10.54 -6.96 -14.76
C LEU A 139 -9.95 -8.23 -15.42
N PRO A 140 -10.71 -9.34 -15.55
CA PRO A 140 -10.19 -10.61 -16.08
C PRO A 140 -9.64 -10.51 -17.51
N GLN A 141 -10.09 -9.52 -18.29
CA GLN A 141 -9.62 -9.27 -19.66
C GLN A 141 -8.14 -8.85 -19.72
N LEU A 142 -7.59 -8.37 -18.60
CA LEU A 142 -6.18 -7.98 -18.48
C LEU A 142 -5.26 -9.14 -18.07
N LEU A 143 -5.80 -10.26 -17.57
CA LEU A 143 -5.01 -11.42 -17.13
C LEU A 143 -4.09 -12.00 -18.21
N PRO A 144 -4.45 -12.04 -19.51
CA PRO A 144 -3.53 -12.54 -20.54
C PRO A 144 -2.26 -11.70 -20.74
N ASP A 145 -2.20 -10.48 -20.17
CA ASP A 145 -1.06 -9.58 -20.31
C ASP A 145 0.01 -9.75 -19.23
N LEU A 146 -0.20 -10.64 -18.25
CA LEU A 146 0.70 -10.88 -17.13
C LEU A 146 0.52 -12.30 -16.58
N GLU A 147 1.38 -12.69 -15.64
CA GLU A 147 1.25 -13.97 -14.96
C GLU A 147 0.34 -13.86 -13.74
N SER A 148 -0.43 -14.92 -13.46
CA SER A 148 -1.25 -15.00 -12.24
C SER A 148 -0.45 -15.19 -10.95
N HIS A 149 0.84 -15.50 -11.07
CA HIS A 149 1.77 -15.60 -9.95
C HIS A 149 3.21 -15.43 -10.43
N VAL A 150 4.15 -15.20 -9.50
CA VAL A 150 5.59 -15.12 -9.80
C VAL A 150 6.23 -16.50 -9.51
N PRO A 151 6.62 -17.27 -10.54
CA PRO A 151 6.92 -18.70 -10.36
C PRO A 151 8.03 -18.99 -9.35
N TRP A 152 9.15 -18.26 -9.41
CA TRP A 152 10.28 -18.45 -8.51
C TRP A 152 9.95 -18.09 -7.06
N ALA A 153 9.03 -17.14 -6.83
CA ALA A 153 8.59 -16.76 -5.49
C ALA A 153 7.60 -17.78 -4.93
N SER A 154 6.68 -18.27 -5.75
CA SER A 154 5.75 -19.33 -5.34
C SER A 154 6.47 -20.63 -4.98
N GLU A 155 7.51 -20.99 -5.74
CA GLU A 155 8.37 -22.13 -5.40
C GLU A 155 9.12 -21.90 -4.08
N ALA A 156 9.67 -20.70 -3.88
CA ALA A 156 10.39 -20.34 -2.67
C ALA A 156 9.50 -20.42 -1.41
N LEU A 157 8.29 -19.85 -1.50
CA LEU A 157 7.33 -19.75 -0.41
C LEU A 157 6.48 -21.00 -0.24
N GLY A 158 6.56 -21.96 -1.17
CA GLY A 158 5.80 -23.19 -1.17
C GLY A 158 4.29 -22.99 -1.29
N LYS A 159 3.84 -21.88 -1.88
CA LYS A 159 2.41 -21.52 -2.01
C LYS A 159 2.13 -20.60 -3.20
N MET A 160 0.87 -20.57 -3.63
CA MET A 160 0.35 -19.59 -4.58
C MET A 160 -0.02 -18.29 -3.85
N PRO A 161 -0.11 -17.14 -4.55
CA PRO A 161 -0.61 -15.90 -3.95
C PRO A 161 -2.07 -16.02 -3.55
N ASP A 162 -2.42 -15.43 -2.41
CA ASP A 162 -3.81 -15.35 -1.93
C ASP A 162 -4.63 -14.31 -2.73
N ALA A 163 -3.96 -13.28 -3.24
CA ALA A 163 -4.56 -12.22 -4.05
C ALA A 163 -3.59 -11.70 -5.12
N VAL A 164 -4.16 -11.27 -6.25
CA VAL A 164 -3.44 -10.52 -7.29
C VAL A 164 -4.20 -9.22 -7.51
N ASN A 165 -3.56 -8.10 -7.18
CA ASN A 165 -4.25 -6.80 -7.17
C ASN A 165 -3.82 -5.89 -8.32
N PHE A 166 -4.78 -5.14 -8.85
CA PHE A 166 -4.58 -4.08 -9.83
C PHE A 166 -4.68 -2.71 -9.14
N TRP A 167 -3.72 -1.84 -9.46
CA TRP A 167 -3.58 -0.51 -8.88
C TRP A 167 -3.51 0.55 -9.98
N LEU A 168 -4.39 1.55 -9.91
CA LEU A 168 -4.39 2.72 -10.79
C LEU A 168 -5.02 3.90 -10.05
N GLY A 169 -4.28 4.99 -9.86
CA GLY A 169 -4.77 6.14 -9.11
C GLY A 169 -4.11 7.44 -9.48
N GLU A 170 -4.67 8.53 -8.96
CA GLU A 170 -4.10 9.86 -9.06
C GLU A 170 -2.80 9.99 -8.26
N ALA A 171 -1.93 10.93 -8.65
CA ALA A 171 -0.69 11.21 -7.92
C ALA A 171 -0.93 11.67 -6.47
N ALA A 172 -2.09 12.27 -6.21
CA ALA A 172 -2.50 12.69 -4.87
C ALA A 172 -2.96 11.53 -3.97
N ALA A 173 -3.19 10.31 -4.52
CA ALA A 173 -3.63 9.17 -3.74
C ALA A 173 -2.46 8.58 -2.93
N VAL A 174 -2.54 8.71 -1.60
CA VAL A 174 -1.50 8.31 -0.66
C VAL A 174 -2.02 7.22 0.27
N THR A 175 -1.26 6.14 0.39
CA THR A 175 -1.50 5.07 1.37
C THR A 175 -0.73 5.38 2.65
N SER A 176 -1.44 5.53 3.77
CA SER A 176 -0.88 5.81 5.09
C SER A 176 0.02 4.68 5.59
N LEU A 177 0.82 4.94 6.65
CA LEU A 177 1.65 3.91 7.27
C LEU A 177 0.79 2.76 7.80
N HIS A 178 1.08 1.57 7.29
CA HIS A 178 0.45 0.33 7.75
C HIS A 178 1.44 -0.81 7.68
N LYS A 179 1.02 -1.97 8.19
CA LYS A 179 1.72 -3.24 8.02
C LYS A 179 0.74 -4.28 7.52
N ASP A 180 1.20 -5.11 6.61
CA ASP A 180 0.45 -6.27 6.16
C ASP A 180 0.92 -7.51 6.90
N HIS A 181 0.10 -8.56 6.87
CA HIS A 181 0.55 -9.91 7.18
C HIS A 181 0.87 -10.63 5.86
N TYR A 182 1.48 -9.89 4.92
CA TYR A 182 1.77 -10.39 3.59
C TYR A 182 3.17 -10.13 3.00
N GLU A 183 3.76 -11.15 2.32
CA GLU A 183 4.99 -11.08 1.51
C GLU A 183 4.65 -10.39 0.19
N ASN A 184 4.75 -9.08 0.14
CA ASN A 184 4.25 -8.34 -1.01
C ASN A 184 5.28 -8.28 -2.17
N LEU A 185 4.89 -8.72 -3.37
CA LEU A 185 5.67 -8.57 -4.61
C LEU A 185 5.11 -7.44 -5.50
N TYR A 186 5.42 -6.20 -5.13
CA TYR A 186 4.88 -5.02 -5.82
C TYR A 186 5.52 -4.79 -7.19
N CYS A 187 4.73 -4.91 -8.25
CA CYS A 187 5.19 -4.82 -9.64
C CYS A 187 4.68 -3.53 -10.32
N VAL A 188 5.59 -2.61 -10.64
CA VAL A 188 5.25 -1.37 -11.36
C VAL A 188 5.36 -1.60 -12.87
N VAL A 189 4.23 -1.49 -13.58
CA VAL A 189 4.16 -1.63 -15.05
C VAL A 189 4.40 -0.29 -15.77
N SER A 190 3.86 0.80 -15.22
CA SER A 190 4.00 2.16 -15.76
C SER A 190 4.01 3.18 -14.62
N GLY A 191 4.80 4.24 -14.78
CA GLY A 191 5.04 5.24 -13.74
C GLY A 191 6.03 4.77 -12.68
N GLU A 192 5.91 5.31 -11.48
CA GLU A 192 6.79 5.04 -10.33
C GLU A 192 5.97 4.92 -9.05
N LYS A 193 6.50 4.20 -8.06
CA LYS A 193 5.91 4.12 -6.71
C LYS A 193 7.01 4.41 -5.70
N HIS A 194 6.75 5.40 -4.86
CA HIS A 194 7.66 5.77 -3.77
C HIS A 194 7.22 5.04 -2.50
N PHE A 195 8.17 4.42 -1.81
CA PHE A 195 7.93 3.71 -0.54
C PHE A 195 8.86 4.25 0.54
N LEU A 196 8.30 4.50 1.71
CA LEU A 196 9.02 4.69 2.96
C LEU A 196 8.81 3.43 3.80
N PHE A 197 9.91 2.82 4.23
CA PHE A 197 9.87 1.59 5.02
C PHE A 197 10.33 1.83 6.46
N HIS A 198 9.66 1.17 7.39
CA HIS A 198 10.21 0.88 8.72
C HIS A 198 10.28 -0.64 8.92
N PRO A 199 11.39 -1.20 9.43
CA PRO A 199 11.44 -2.60 9.81
C PRO A 199 10.52 -2.86 11.01
N PRO A 200 10.00 -4.09 11.20
CA PRO A 200 9.18 -4.44 12.36
C PRO A 200 9.83 -4.13 13.70
N SER A 201 11.16 -4.19 13.77
CA SER A 201 11.93 -3.87 14.96
C SER A 201 11.79 -2.41 15.39
N ASP A 202 11.36 -1.49 14.53
CA ASP A 202 11.11 -0.09 14.88
C ASP A 202 9.81 0.10 15.69
N ARG A 203 8.98 -0.95 15.84
CA ARG A 203 7.69 -0.88 16.54
C ARG A 203 7.71 -0.14 17.89
N PRO A 204 8.73 -0.24 18.77
CA PRO A 204 8.76 0.52 20.03
C PRO A 204 8.69 2.04 19.84
N PHE A 205 9.12 2.57 18.70
CA PHE A 205 9.09 4.00 18.36
C PHE A 205 7.93 4.41 17.48
N ILE A 206 7.17 3.46 16.97
CA ILE A 206 6.04 3.73 16.10
C ILE A 206 4.74 3.68 16.94
N PRO A 207 4.08 4.83 17.17
CA PRO A 207 2.90 4.91 18.01
C PRO A 207 1.69 4.22 17.37
N TYR A 208 0.87 3.62 18.23
CA TYR A 208 -0.43 3.06 17.87
C TYR A 208 -1.46 3.61 18.84
N GLU A 209 -2.61 4.01 18.32
CA GLU A 209 -3.75 4.46 19.11
C GLU A 209 -5.05 3.82 18.60
N LEU A 210 -6.09 3.86 19.44
CA LEU A 210 -7.41 3.31 19.13
C LEU A 210 -8.34 4.42 18.63
N TYR A 211 -8.76 4.32 17.39
CA TYR A 211 -9.66 5.28 16.75
C TYR A 211 -11.02 4.68 16.46
N THR A 212 -12.07 5.50 16.55
CA THR A 212 -13.39 5.11 16.05
C THR A 212 -13.32 5.09 14.52
N PRO A 213 -13.68 3.98 13.85
CA PRO A 213 -13.74 3.92 12.40
C PRO A 213 -14.89 4.76 11.87
N ALA A 214 -14.67 5.42 10.75
CA ALA A 214 -15.67 6.20 10.04
C ALA A 214 -15.41 6.13 8.53
N THR A 215 -16.45 6.32 7.73
CA THR A 215 -16.39 6.24 6.27
C THR A 215 -16.77 7.57 5.65
N TYR A 216 -16.06 7.97 4.60
CA TYR A 216 -16.47 9.11 3.80
C TYR A 216 -17.76 8.82 3.01
N GLN A 217 -18.69 9.79 2.98
CA GLN A 217 -19.89 9.74 2.16
C GLN A 217 -19.97 10.99 1.25
N PRO A 218 -19.72 10.83 -0.07
CA PRO A 218 -19.90 11.90 -1.05
C PRO A 218 -21.37 12.34 -1.10
N THR A 219 -21.60 13.64 -1.12
CA THR A 219 -22.92 14.27 -1.27
C THR A 219 -23.19 14.65 -2.73
N GLU A 220 -24.45 14.92 -3.07
CA GLU A 220 -24.83 15.44 -4.40
C GLU A 220 -24.20 16.81 -4.71
N GLU A 221 -23.82 17.56 -3.67
CA GLU A 221 -23.18 18.87 -3.79
C GLU A 221 -21.66 18.77 -4.04
N GLY A 222 -21.11 17.55 -4.14
CA GLY A 222 -19.67 17.33 -4.32
C GLY A 222 -18.85 17.53 -3.06
N THR A 223 -19.48 17.46 -1.88
CA THR A 223 -18.79 17.51 -0.57
C THR A 223 -18.70 16.11 0.05
N PHE A 224 -17.90 15.94 1.10
CA PHE A 224 -17.73 14.67 1.81
C PHE A 224 -18.22 14.80 3.25
N LYS A 225 -19.17 13.95 3.62
CA LYS A 225 -19.59 13.76 5.02
C LYS A 225 -18.77 12.63 5.66
N VAL A 226 -18.57 12.74 6.96
CA VAL A 226 -17.98 11.67 7.79
C VAL A 226 -19.12 10.96 8.50
N VAL A 227 -19.15 9.62 8.41
CA VAL A 227 -20.14 8.79 9.07
C VAL A 227 -19.43 7.74 9.91
N ASP A 228 -19.64 7.79 11.23
CA ASP A 228 -19.07 6.82 12.17
C ASP A 228 -19.66 5.43 11.93
N GLU A 229 -18.81 4.40 11.96
CA GLU A 229 -19.22 3.01 11.87
C GLU A 229 -19.57 2.48 13.27
N GLU A 230 -20.74 2.86 13.79
CA GLU A 230 -21.13 2.64 15.20
C GLU A 230 -21.12 1.17 15.65
N ALA A 231 -21.26 0.23 14.71
CA ALA A 231 -21.25 -1.21 14.98
C ALA A 231 -19.83 -1.82 14.98
N MET A 232 -18.81 -1.07 14.59
CA MET A 232 -17.43 -1.55 14.53
C MET A 232 -16.66 -1.22 15.81
N GLU A 233 -15.79 -2.14 16.21
CA GLU A 233 -14.83 -1.88 17.29
C GLU A 233 -13.82 -0.81 16.88
N LYS A 234 -13.23 -0.13 17.88
CA LYS A 234 -12.13 0.80 17.62
C LYS A 234 -10.96 0.08 16.95
N VAL A 235 -10.38 0.73 15.95
CA VAL A 235 -9.27 0.17 15.18
C VAL A 235 -7.95 0.69 15.77
N SER A 236 -7.00 -0.22 15.96
CA SER A 236 -5.62 0.13 16.36
C SER A 236 -4.82 0.54 15.12
N VAL A 237 -4.50 1.83 15.02
CA VAL A 237 -3.91 2.41 13.82
C VAL A 237 -2.59 3.11 14.17
N LEU A 238 -1.67 3.06 13.21
CA LEU A 238 -0.42 3.80 13.23
C LEU A 238 -0.68 5.29 13.08
N PHE A 239 -0.18 6.08 14.03
CA PHE A 239 -0.32 7.53 13.97
C PHE A 239 1.03 8.22 14.21
N LEU A 240 1.81 8.36 13.14
CA LEU A 240 2.87 9.36 13.13
C LEU A 240 2.17 10.70 13.03
N GLY A 241 1.81 11.30 14.17
CA GLY A 241 1.11 12.58 14.15
C GLY A 241 1.81 13.58 13.24
N SER A 242 1.04 14.43 12.56
CA SER A 242 1.62 15.64 12.02
C SER A 242 2.32 16.33 13.19
N ARG A 243 3.60 16.70 13.03
CA ARG A 243 4.20 17.71 13.89
C ARG A 243 3.49 19.03 13.56
N GLU A 244 2.25 19.17 13.99
CA GLU A 244 1.53 20.43 13.98
C GLU A 244 2.05 21.29 15.13
N GLY A 245 3.19 21.92 14.86
CA GLY A 245 3.67 23.11 15.51
C GLY A 245 4.12 24.07 14.42
N GLU A 246 3.25 25.03 14.09
CA GLU A 246 3.49 26.19 13.22
C GLU A 246 3.60 25.94 11.70
N GLY A 247 2.48 26.12 10.99
CA GLY A 247 2.44 26.97 9.79
C GLY A 247 3.18 26.52 8.51
N GLN A 248 3.68 25.29 8.41
CA GLN A 248 4.23 24.77 7.15
C GLN A 248 3.23 23.85 6.46
N LYS A 249 2.96 24.13 5.18
CA LYS A 249 2.32 23.17 4.27
C LYS A 249 3.10 21.86 4.38
N PRO A 250 2.44 20.70 4.47
CA PRO A 250 3.14 19.42 4.38
C PRO A 250 3.89 19.41 3.04
N ASP A 251 5.20 19.18 3.10
CA ASP A 251 6.00 18.96 1.90
C ASP A 251 5.44 17.71 1.20
N SER A 252 5.23 17.82 -0.11
CA SER A 252 4.66 16.79 -0.97
C SER A 252 5.50 15.51 -1.11
N GLU A 253 6.57 15.37 -0.32
CA GLU A 253 7.50 14.22 -0.34
C GLU A 253 7.26 13.23 0.81
N GLU A 254 6.34 13.54 1.73
CA GLU A 254 6.07 12.68 2.87
C GLU A 254 4.91 11.68 2.62
N GLN A 255 5.33 10.41 2.48
CA GLN A 255 4.72 9.26 3.17
C GLN A 255 3.66 8.46 2.41
N ALA A 256 4.10 7.69 1.41
CA ALA A 256 3.56 6.34 1.19
C ALA A 256 4.42 5.35 2.00
N GLN A 257 3.83 4.70 2.98
CA GLN A 257 4.56 4.19 4.14
C GLN A 257 4.17 2.72 4.41
N LYS A 258 5.14 1.78 4.39
CA LYS A 258 4.89 0.34 4.62
C LYS A 258 5.84 -0.23 5.67
N ILE A 259 5.29 -0.97 6.64
CA ILE A 259 6.03 -1.83 7.56
C ILE A 259 5.85 -3.26 7.06
N TRP A 260 6.96 -3.96 6.85
CA TRP A 260 6.94 -5.30 6.28
C TRP A 260 6.49 -6.33 7.32
N GLY A 261 5.43 -7.09 7.06
CA GLY A 261 5.01 -8.22 7.90
C GLY A 261 4.65 -9.40 7.00
N GLY A 262 5.11 -10.60 7.34
CA GLY A 262 5.18 -11.73 6.40
C GLY A 262 3.85 -12.44 6.06
N GLY A 263 3.74 -12.90 4.80
CA GLY A 263 2.73 -13.83 4.23
C GLY A 263 2.14 -13.57 2.80
N THR A 264 2.78 -13.81 1.66
CA THR A 264 2.41 -13.48 0.23
C THR A 264 1.17 -12.68 -0.25
N LEU A 265 1.35 -11.43 -0.74
CA LEU A 265 0.40 -10.71 -1.64
C LEU A 265 1.10 -10.39 -2.98
N LEU A 266 0.43 -10.54 -4.12
CA LEU A 266 0.92 -10.04 -5.42
C LEU A 266 0.22 -8.73 -5.80
#